data_AF-A0A7S3WTU3-F1
#
_entry.id   AF-A0A7S3WTU3-F1
#
_cell.length_a   1.000
_cell.length_b   1.000
_cell.length_c   1.000
_cell.angle_alpha   90.00
_cell.angle_beta   90.00
_cell.angle_gamma   90.00
#
_symmetry.space_group_name_H-M   'P 1'
#
loop_
_entity.id
_entity.type
_entity.pdbx_description
1 polymer ?
#
loop_
_entity_poly.entity_id
_entity_poly.type
_entity_poly.pdbx_seq_one_letter_code
_entity_poly.pdbx_strand_id
1 'polypeptide(L)'
;KKTNSVGAYPGMLTPDADLYLPEDFSVGGDINVWGRKVVLYDCDDFTQKFYEDHLGHDQKANCIDVSERPLYHRTLAPPPHNGIGYPEDSILSCQYIVPKAP
;
A
#
# COMPACT_ATOMS: atom_id res chain seq x y z
N LYS A 1 -13.70 -16.25 -6.74
CA LYS A 1 -13.09 -14.96 -7.11
C LYS A 1 -12.81 -14.98 -8.60
N LYS A 2 -13.34 -14.00 -9.33
CA LYS A 2 -13.20 -13.91 -10.79
C LYS A 2 -11.72 -13.77 -11.16
N THR A 3 -11.27 -14.56 -12.13
CA THR A 3 -9.89 -14.57 -12.61
C THR A 3 -9.85 -14.04 -14.04
N ASN A 4 -8.86 -13.19 -14.33
CA ASN A 4 -8.63 -12.75 -15.69
C ASN A 4 -7.84 -13.87 -16.41
N SER A 5 -8.51 -14.61 -17.28
CA SER A 5 -7.89 -15.63 -18.13
C SER A 5 -7.87 -15.12 -19.56
N VAL A 6 -6.68 -14.99 -20.13
CA VAL A 6 -6.50 -14.64 -21.54
C VAL A 6 -6.02 -15.88 -22.28
N GLY A 7 -6.82 -16.38 -23.22
CA GLY A 7 -6.42 -17.47 -24.10
C GLY A 7 -5.27 -17.03 -25.02
N ALA A 8 -4.21 -17.82 -25.10
CA ALA A 8 -3.03 -17.51 -25.93
C ALA A 8 -3.23 -17.75 -27.44
N TYR A 9 -4.42 -18.20 -27.85
CA TYR A 9 -4.74 -18.62 -29.21
C TYR A 9 -5.74 -17.64 -29.86
N PRO A 10 -5.28 -16.77 -30.79
CA PRO A 10 -6.19 -15.91 -31.54
C PRO A 10 -7.05 -16.76 -32.49
N GLY A 11 -8.37 -16.68 -32.35
CA GLY A 11 -9.32 -17.26 -33.31
C GLY A 11 -10.16 -18.45 -32.82
N MET A 12 -10.01 -18.89 -31.58
CA MET A 12 -11.05 -19.73 -30.94
C MET A 12 -12.09 -18.84 -30.28
N LEU A 13 -13.37 -19.24 -30.37
CA LEU A 13 -14.46 -18.64 -29.60
C LEU A 13 -14.12 -18.79 -28.12
N THR A 14 -13.55 -17.75 -27.51
CA THR A 14 -13.41 -17.69 -26.06
C THR A 14 -14.78 -17.46 -25.46
N PRO A 15 -15.11 -18.10 -24.32
CA PRO A 15 -16.29 -17.69 -23.57
C PRO A 15 -16.20 -16.20 -23.23
N ASP A 16 -17.34 -15.52 -23.19
CA ASP A 16 -17.40 -14.12 -22.77
C ASP A 16 -16.79 -13.97 -21.38
N ALA A 17 -16.17 -12.83 -21.13
CA ALA A 17 -15.53 -12.56 -19.85
C ALA A 17 -16.58 -12.48 -18.73
N ASP A 18 -16.27 -13.09 -17.58
CA ASP A 18 -17.06 -12.90 -16.35
C ASP A 18 -16.97 -11.43 -15.90
N LEU A 19 -18.05 -10.68 -16.15
CA LEU A 19 -18.14 -9.27 -15.76
C LEU A 19 -18.27 -9.16 -14.25
N TYR A 20 -17.60 -8.17 -13.65
CA TYR A 20 -17.78 -7.86 -12.24
C TYR A 20 -19.20 -7.36 -11.96
N LEU A 21 -19.79 -7.84 -10.87
CA LEU A 21 -21.10 -7.44 -10.38
C LEU A 21 -20.93 -6.75 -9.02
N PRO A 22 -21.92 -5.97 -8.57
CA PRO A 22 -21.88 -5.33 -7.25
C PRO A 22 -21.55 -6.31 -6.10
N GLU A 23 -22.02 -7.55 -6.19
CA GLU A 23 -21.77 -8.63 -5.22
C GLU A 23 -20.28 -9.01 -5.08
N ASP A 24 -19.45 -8.72 -6.07
CA ASP A 24 -18.01 -9.01 -6.02
C ASP A 24 -17.22 -7.92 -5.25
N PHE A 25 -17.83 -6.77 -4.98
CA PHE A 25 -17.18 -5.65 -4.29
C PHE A 25 -17.62 -5.61 -2.82
N SER A 26 -16.64 -5.73 -1.93
CA SER A 26 -16.84 -5.55 -0.50
C SER A 26 -15.68 -4.76 0.09
N VAL A 27 -16.00 -3.71 0.87
CA VAL A 27 -15.01 -3.01 1.68
C VAL A 27 -14.33 -3.98 2.65
N GLY A 28 -13.00 -3.88 2.75
CA GLY A 28 -12.12 -4.83 3.44
C GLY A 28 -11.73 -6.05 2.60
N GLY A 29 -12.44 -6.29 1.48
CA GLY A 29 -12.19 -7.37 0.54
C GLY A 29 -11.13 -7.03 -0.51
N ASP A 30 -10.70 -8.06 -1.23
CA ASP A 30 -9.78 -7.93 -2.36
C ASP A 30 -10.40 -8.33 -3.70
N ILE A 31 -10.09 -7.54 -4.72
CA ILE A 31 -10.52 -7.71 -6.12
C ILE A 31 -9.30 -7.79 -7.04
N ASN A 32 -9.39 -8.59 -8.11
CA ASN A 32 -8.32 -8.75 -9.08
C ASN A 32 -8.59 -7.93 -10.35
N VAL A 33 -7.88 -6.81 -10.52
CA VAL A 33 -8.02 -5.95 -11.70
C VAL A 33 -6.78 -6.13 -12.58
N TRP A 34 -6.95 -6.78 -13.74
CA TRP A 34 -5.86 -7.06 -14.70
C TRP A 34 -4.60 -7.68 -14.06
N GLY A 35 -4.79 -8.68 -13.19
CA GLY A 35 -3.70 -9.38 -12.51
C GLY A 35 -3.14 -8.64 -11.30
N ARG A 36 -3.67 -7.46 -10.95
CA ARG A 36 -3.33 -6.73 -9.73
C ARG A 36 -4.39 -6.96 -8.68
N LYS A 37 -3.95 -7.36 -7.49
CA LYS A 37 -4.81 -7.47 -6.31
C LYS A 37 -4.99 -6.09 -5.69
N VAL A 38 -6.20 -5.56 -5.72
CA VAL A 38 -6.60 -4.29 -5.12
C VAL A 38 -7.46 -4.57 -3.90
N VAL A 39 -7.22 -3.87 -2.80
CA VAL A 39 -8.04 -3.94 -1.58
C VAL A 39 -8.93 -2.71 -1.53
N LEU A 40 -10.24 -2.92 -1.36
CA LEU A 40 -11.18 -1.83 -1.16
C LEU A 40 -11.13 -1.41 0.30
N TYR A 41 -10.71 -0.19 0.57
CA TYR A 41 -10.51 0.28 1.94
C TYR A 41 -11.71 1.03 2.51
N ASP A 42 -12.50 1.70 1.66
CA ASP A 42 -13.66 2.49 2.06
C ASP A 42 -14.66 2.64 0.90
N CYS A 43 -15.87 3.10 1.19
CA CYS A 43 -16.91 3.42 0.22
C CYS A 43 -17.66 4.71 0.61
N ASP A 44 -18.14 5.45 -0.40
CA ASP A 44 -18.92 6.68 -0.19
C ASP A 44 -20.32 6.40 0.39
N ASP A 45 -20.95 7.42 0.98
CA ASP A 45 -22.23 7.31 1.68
C ASP A 45 -23.38 6.84 0.78
N PHE A 46 -23.36 7.25 -0.50
CA PHE A 46 -24.33 6.76 -1.49
C PHE A 46 -24.15 5.26 -1.74
N THR A 47 -22.91 4.83 -1.93
CA THR A 47 -22.58 3.43 -2.19
C THR A 47 -22.92 2.55 -0.99
N GLN A 48 -22.68 3.04 0.23
CA GLN A 48 -23.09 2.35 1.45
C GLN A 48 -24.61 2.08 1.45
N LYS A 49 -25.42 3.11 1.24
CA LYS A 49 -26.89 2.99 1.22
C LYS A 49 -27.36 2.06 0.11
N PHE A 50 -26.76 2.15 -1.08
CA PHE A 50 -27.10 1.25 -2.17
C PHE A 50 -26.91 -0.23 -1.79
N TYR A 51 -25.80 -0.57 -1.14
CA TYR A 51 -25.53 -1.95 -0.71
C TYR A 51 -26.40 -2.39 0.47
N GLU A 52 -26.73 -1.49 1.38
CA GLU A 52 -27.67 -1.76 2.48
C GLU A 52 -29.07 -2.03 1.93
N ASP A 53 -29.57 -1.18 1.04
CA ASP A 53 -30.94 -1.24 0.51
C ASP A 53 -31.14 -2.39 -0.49
N HIS A 54 -30.15 -2.65 -1.36
CA HIS A 54 -30.32 -3.60 -2.48
C HIS A 54 -29.67 -4.96 -2.22
N LEU A 55 -28.58 -5.01 -1.44
CA LEU A 55 -27.85 -6.24 -1.15
C LEU A 55 -27.92 -6.65 0.33
N GLY A 56 -28.46 -5.82 1.22
CA GLY A 56 -28.48 -6.09 2.66
C GLY A 56 -27.09 -6.14 3.30
N HIS A 57 -26.10 -5.48 2.70
CA HIS A 57 -24.71 -5.51 3.13
C HIS A 57 -24.25 -4.15 3.69
N ASP A 58 -23.85 -4.12 4.96
CA ASP A 58 -23.16 -2.97 5.54
C ASP A 58 -21.69 -2.98 5.18
N GLN A 59 -21.29 -2.04 4.32
CA GLN A 59 -19.90 -1.91 3.87
C GLN A 59 -19.02 -1.15 4.87
N LYS A 60 -19.58 -0.28 5.72
CA LYS A 60 -18.75 0.52 6.65
C LYS A 60 -18.19 -0.29 7.81
N ALA A 61 -18.75 -1.47 8.08
CA ALA A 61 -18.28 -2.35 9.15
C ALA A 61 -16.79 -2.75 9.00
N ASN A 62 -16.26 -2.77 7.77
CA ASN A 62 -14.92 -3.30 7.46
C ASN A 62 -13.97 -2.24 6.88
N CYS A 63 -14.23 -0.94 7.10
CA CYS A 63 -13.32 0.12 6.61
C CYS A 63 -11.91 -0.07 7.15
N ILE A 64 -10.92 0.00 6.25
CA ILE A 64 -9.50 -0.13 6.58
C ILE A 64 -8.87 1.25 6.58
N ASP A 65 -8.17 1.59 7.67
CA ASP A 65 -7.34 2.78 7.69
C ASP A 65 -6.09 2.58 6.80
N VAL A 66 -5.99 3.40 5.76
CA VAL A 66 -4.84 3.43 4.82
C VAL A 66 -3.93 4.62 5.11
N SER A 67 -4.04 5.23 6.29
CA SER A 67 -3.14 6.31 6.69
C SER A 67 -1.68 5.85 6.60
N GLU A 68 -0.86 6.68 5.94
CA GLU A 68 0.56 6.38 5.82
C GLU A 68 1.19 6.39 7.22
N ARG A 69 1.77 5.26 7.62
CA ARG A 69 2.50 5.20 8.88
C ARG A 69 3.67 6.18 8.80
N PRO A 70 3.87 7.06 9.80
CA PRO A 70 4.98 8.01 9.77
C PRO A 70 6.31 7.26 9.65
N LEU A 71 7.09 7.61 8.62
CA LEU A 71 8.43 7.08 8.43
C LEU A 71 9.34 7.65 9.51
N TYR A 72 9.80 6.80 10.43
CA TYR A 72 10.88 7.17 11.34
C TYR A 72 12.22 6.92 10.64
N HIS A 73 12.97 7.97 10.36
CA HIS A 73 14.36 7.81 9.98
C HIS A 73 15.14 7.35 11.21
N ARG A 74 15.75 6.15 11.15
CA ARG A 74 16.64 5.69 12.21
C ARG A 74 17.89 6.58 12.23
N THR A 75 18.08 7.32 13.30
CA THR A 75 19.36 7.99 13.57
C THR A 75 20.38 6.94 13.99
N LEU A 76 21.43 6.76 13.19
CA LEU A 76 22.55 5.89 13.54
C LEU A 76 23.43 6.58 14.59
N ALA A 77 24.00 5.80 15.52
CA ALA A 77 25.07 6.30 16.37
C ALA A 77 26.30 6.63 15.50
N PRO A 78 27.07 7.67 15.84
CA PRO A 78 28.31 7.95 15.14
C PRO A 78 29.25 6.74 15.22
N PRO A 79 30.05 6.48 14.17
CA PRO A 79 31.00 5.38 14.18
C PRO A 79 32.04 5.55 15.30
N PRO A 80 32.69 4.45 15.74
CA PRO A 80 33.79 4.53 16.69
C PRO A 80 34.94 5.40 16.13
N HIS A 81 35.69 6.04 17.04
CA HIS A 81 36.85 6.85 16.70
C HIS A 81 37.87 6.06 15.86
N ASN A 82 38.39 6.67 14.79
CA ASN A 82 39.28 6.02 13.81
C ASN A 82 40.74 5.89 14.29
N GLY A 83 41.07 6.40 15.48
CA GLY A 83 42.41 6.33 16.07
C GLY A 83 43.33 7.50 15.70
N ILE A 84 42.86 8.48 14.92
CA ILE A 84 43.62 9.66 14.51
C ILE A 84 42.94 10.92 15.04
N GLY A 85 43.69 11.77 15.73
CA GLY A 85 43.18 13.02 16.30
C GLY A 85 42.45 12.83 17.63
N TYR A 86 41.61 13.80 18.00
CA TYR A 86 40.78 13.74 19.20
C TYR A 86 39.39 13.15 18.91
N PRO A 87 38.74 12.51 19.90
CA PRO A 87 37.40 11.96 19.73
C PRO A 87 36.36 13.02 19.34
N GLU A 88 36.50 14.27 19.83
CA GLU A 88 35.68 15.40 19.39
C GLU A 88 35.78 15.68 17.88
N ASP A 89 36.99 15.62 17.30
CA ASP A 89 37.20 15.90 15.87
C ASP A 89 36.48 14.87 14.98
N SER A 90 36.54 13.60 15.36
CA SER A 90 35.85 12.52 14.65
C SER A 90 34.32 12.66 14.72
N ILE A 91 33.80 13.06 15.88
CA ILE A 91 32.36 13.30 16.06
C ILE A 91 31.90 14.48 15.20
N LEU A 92 32.64 15.60 15.22
CA LEU A 92 32.33 16.78 14.42
C LEU A 92 32.36 16.48 12.91
N SER A 93 33.31 15.66 12.46
CA SER A 93 33.38 15.20 11.07
C SER A 93 32.17 14.36 10.66
N CYS A 94 31.57 13.61 11.60
CA CYS A 94 30.36 12.82 11.33
C CYS A 94 29.08 13.68 11.37
N GLN A 95 29.10 14.81 12.08
CA GLN A 95 27.95 15.70 12.23
C GLN A 95 27.85 16.75 11.11
N TYR A 96 28.97 17.22 10.59
CA TYR A 96 29.03 18.31 9.62
C TYR A 96 29.86 17.95 8.39
N ILE A 97 29.35 18.29 7.19
CA ILE A 97 30.09 18.14 5.93
C ILE A 97 31.32 19.06 5.89
N VAL A 98 31.19 20.27 6.44
CA VAL A 98 32.28 21.23 6.56
C VAL A 98 32.84 21.14 7.98
N PRO A 99 34.11 20.75 8.15
CA PRO A 99 34.73 20.69 9.48
C PRO A 99 34.70 22.06 10.14
N LYS A 100 34.17 22.10 11.36
CA LYS A 100 34.29 23.27 12.23
C LYS A 100 35.50 23.06 13.12
N ALA A 101 36.18 24.15 13.47
CA ALA A 101 37.16 24.09 14.55
C ALA A 101 36.44 23.59 15.83
N PRO A 102 37.07 22.70 16.60
CA PRO A 102 36.49 22.18 17.84
C PRO A 102 36.25 23.29 18.87
#